data_AF-A0A933NJT8-F1
#
_entry.id   AF-A0A933NJT8-F1
#
_cell.length_a   1.000
_cell.length_b   1.000
_cell.length_c   1.000
_cell.angle_alpha   90.00
_cell.angle_beta   90.00
_cell.angle_gamma   90.00
#
_symmetry.space_group_name_H-M   'P 1'
#
loop_
_entity.id
_entity.type
_entity.pdbx_description
1 polymer ?
#
loop_
_entity_poly.entity_id
_entity_poly.type
_entity_poly.pdbx_seq_one_letter_code
_entity_poly.pdbx_strand_id
1 'polypeptide(L)'
;MKVIWVCRPASGAPMKSGSQRIDHTGTNEIWVGRDHRAWHPGLSFDDDRVSRSHAVLRQRAGTWFLEDRGSKHGTLVDGREITGHGEASLAPGAEVVMGDTAWIYAPDDWIVVEDGPIAIYGPPCRHTTNYALLHCGVPLEVGPLTAWNRGADSAPESRVRVELAGPHLHAVIELGVPRLGAGERAGIPCLDLLKNTALALLGESETWTLELPAGRPFFTQPIRVHGAWTLSLETTDLRTVAAMVLPHDPRIERVVLESEQFLHGRTDHVTFESLLRQSRGDVETAVAECLYRLFSERCQPRCSDRILCGRGYQAVRQPHRMFLAPSPGDPEPTCEGTCLDWSLLVASCLEKTGLLPLVVFCGPEKEVVNHAMVGWWCDSAPGARPVIDRNDLLEHLRKGHIQVLDMTLRCEVSELPCAEAMAGSRKRLERETWACAVDVGALRPPRGTITPMAWSLEPDVMRAHALAMETAKWRGAKRVGLTFLLYGLMANGGPVTREIFEAAGVDLRERCATLLKTLPHGEADTVPVRTDAYDKCADRSRRSAGASSVAESDLLRALLEVAPYSESLERSWPKDERDRVATELESRYPRKSAIVMTIGSIP
;
A
#
# COMPACT_ATOMS: atom_id res chain seq x y z
N MET A 1 -18.28 -9.12 22.88
CA MET A 1 -18.16 -7.70 23.27
C MET A 1 -17.37 -7.65 24.58
N LYS A 2 -16.39 -6.74 24.74
CA LYS A 2 -15.62 -6.58 25.99
C LYS A 2 -16.01 -5.28 26.69
N VAL A 3 -16.27 -5.35 27.99
CA VAL A 3 -16.57 -4.20 28.84
C VAL A 3 -15.40 -3.99 29.80
N ILE A 4 -14.88 -2.77 29.90
CA ILE A 4 -13.82 -2.40 30.85
C ILE A 4 -14.41 -1.38 31.82
N TRP A 5 -14.17 -1.53 33.12
CA TRP A 5 -14.81 -0.71 34.13
C TRP A 5 -13.92 -0.40 35.34
N VAL A 6 -14.27 0.70 36.01
CA VAL A 6 -13.72 1.20 37.27
C VAL A 6 -14.89 1.66 38.14
N CYS A 7 -14.92 1.26 39.40
CA CYS A 7 -15.80 1.76 40.43
C CYS A 7 -14.98 2.50 41.49
N ARG A 8 -15.35 3.76 41.74
CA ARG A 8 -14.75 4.64 42.75
C ARG A 8 -15.65 4.72 43.99
N PRO A 9 -15.60 3.74 44.90
CA PRO A 9 -16.47 3.74 46.06
C PRO A 9 -16.27 4.97 46.94
N ALA A 10 -17.26 5.28 47.77
CA ALA A 10 -17.22 6.38 48.73
C ALA A 10 -15.93 6.36 49.59
N SER A 11 -15.52 7.55 50.04
CA SER A 11 -14.21 7.84 50.65
C SER A 11 -13.75 6.77 51.67
N GLY A 12 -12.63 6.11 51.36
CA GLY A 12 -11.94 5.16 52.25
C GLY A 12 -11.93 3.70 51.79
N ALA A 13 -12.76 3.32 50.82
CA ALA A 13 -12.73 1.98 50.22
C ALA A 13 -11.78 1.89 49.01
N PRO A 14 -11.16 0.72 48.75
CA PRO A 14 -10.25 0.55 47.61
C PRO A 14 -11.03 0.64 46.29
N MET A 15 -10.43 1.30 45.30
CA MET A 15 -10.99 1.38 43.95
C MET A 15 -11.11 -0.02 43.36
N LYS A 16 -12.29 -0.37 42.83
CA LYS A 16 -12.54 -1.66 42.18
C LYS A 16 -12.44 -1.46 40.68
N SER A 17 -11.86 -2.42 39.97
CA SER A 17 -11.83 -2.39 38.51
C SER A 17 -11.83 -3.79 37.95
N GLY A 18 -12.22 -3.91 36.68
CA GLY A 18 -12.27 -5.20 36.02
C GLY A 18 -12.55 -5.07 34.53
N SER A 19 -12.59 -6.21 33.88
CA SER A 19 -13.15 -6.34 32.54
C SER A 19 -14.03 -7.59 32.47
N GLN A 20 -15.08 -7.52 31.67
CA GLN A 20 -16.02 -8.62 31.46
C GLN A 20 -16.21 -8.81 29.96
N ARG A 21 -16.02 -10.05 29.48
CA ARG A 21 -16.46 -10.43 28.14
C ARG A 21 -17.93 -10.83 28.23
N ILE A 22 -18.76 -10.20 27.41
CA ILE A 22 -20.19 -10.52 27.32
C ILE A 22 -20.43 -11.24 25.99
N ASP A 23 -20.84 -12.50 26.11
CA ASP A 23 -21.38 -13.27 25.01
C ASP A 23 -22.84 -12.87 24.82
N HIS A 24 -23.16 -12.41 23.62
CA HIS A 24 -24.48 -11.92 23.24
C HIS A 24 -25.04 -12.73 22.06
N THR A 25 -24.42 -13.87 21.75
CA THR A 25 -24.91 -14.78 20.72
C THR A 25 -26.33 -15.26 21.06
N GLY A 26 -27.32 -14.79 20.28
CA GLY A 26 -28.73 -15.16 20.44
C GLY A 26 -29.57 -14.27 21.36
N THR A 27 -29.03 -13.20 21.95
CA THR A 27 -29.83 -12.23 22.72
C THR A 27 -29.49 -10.79 22.32
N ASN A 28 -30.51 -10.06 21.84
CA ASN A 28 -30.36 -8.64 21.46
C ASN A 28 -30.53 -7.70 22.66
N GLU A 29 -30.66 -8.23 23.88
CA GLU A 29 -30.94 -7.46 25.08
C GLU A 29 -30.07 -7.95 26.26
N ILE A 30 -29.31 -7.03 26.87
CA ILE A 30 -28.48 -7.29 28.04
C ILE A 30 -28.89 -6.34 29.16
N TRP A 31 -29.31 -6.90 30.29
CA TRP A 31 -29.60 -6.11 31.49
C TRP A 31 -28.30 -5.70 32.18
N VAL A 32 -28.23 -4.43 32.58
CA VAL A 32 -27.12 -3.82 33.31
C VAL A 32 -27.61 -3.38 34.68
N GLY A 33 -26.88 -3.72 35.73
CA GLY A 33 -27.22 -3.25 37.07
C GLY A 33 -26.40 -3.89 38.18
N ARG A 34 -26.96 -3.95 39.38
CA ARG A 34 -26.30 -4.55 40.54
C ARG A 34 -26.86 -5.94 40.85
N ASP A 35 -25.96 -6.85 41.16
CA ASP A 35 -26.29 -8.23 41.47
C ASP A 35 -27.10 -8.39 42.78
N HIS A 36 -28.00 -9.36 42.82
CA HIS A 36 -28.83 -9.69 43.98
C HIS A 36 -29.27 -11.16 43.96
N ARG A 37 -29.57 -11.75 45.13
CA ARG A 37 -29.96 -13.18 45.25
C ARG A 37 -31.08 -13.69 44.33
N ALA A 38 -31.92 -12.80 43.82
CA ALA A 38 -33.05 -13.11 42.96
C ALA A 38 -32.96 -12.44 41.57
N TRP A 39 -31.84 -11.78 41.27
CA TRP A 39 -31.66 -10.99 40.07
C TRP A 39 -30.18 -10.91 39.72
N HIS A 40 -29.83 -11.51 38.58
CA HIS A 40 -28.46 -11.57 38.06
C HIS A 40 -28.44 -10.90 36.68
N PRO A 41 -28.09 -9.60 36.58
CA PRO A 41 -28.02 -8.92 35.29
C PRO A 41 -26.85 -9.46 34.46
N GLY A 42 -26.95 -9.40 33.13
CA GLY A 42 -25.90 -9.88 32.23
C GLY A 42 -24.59 -9.08 32.35
N LEU A 43 -24.69 -7.80 32.72
CA LEU A 43 -23.57 -6.98 33.17
C LEU A 43 -23.86 -6.48 34.59
N SER A 44 -23.01 -6.87 35.53
CA SER A 44 -23.20 -6.54 36.95
C SER A 44 -22.06 -5.69 37.50
N PHE A 45 -22.40 -4.66 38.27
CA PHE A 45 -21.44 -3.81 38.97
C PHE A 45 -21.67 -3.87 40.49
N ASP A 46 -20.59 -4.06 41.24
CA ASP A 46 -20.60 -4.06 42.70
C ASP A 46 -20.48 -2.64 43.26
N ASP A 47 -21.57 -1.89 43.05
CA ASP A 47 -21.73 -0.47 43.39
C ASP A 47 -23.15 -0.23 43.92
N ASP A 48 -23.26 0.16 45.19
CA ASP A 48 -24.55 0.36 45.86
C ASP A 48 -25.43 1.45 45.24
N ARG A 49 -24.82 2.40 44.51
CA ARG A 49 -25.53 3.45 43.76
C ARG A 49 -26.03 2.96 42.41
N VAL A 50 -25.52 1.84 41.91
CA VAL A 50 -26.10 1.14 40.76
C VAL A 50 -27.36 0.41 41.22
N SER A 51 -28.44 0.61 40.47
CA SER A 51 -29.74 -0.01 40.73
C SER A 51 -29.72 -1.47 40.29
N ARG A 52 -30.54 -2.34 40.89
CA ARG A 52 -30.57 -3.77 40.50
C ARG A 52 -30.91 -3.93 39.00
N SER A 53 -31.99 -3.30 38.56
CA SER A 53 -32.38 -3.21 37.14
C SER A 53 -32.14 -1.79 36.65
N HIS A 54 -30.88 -1.41 36.47
CA HIS A 54 -30.49 -0.01 36.23
C HIS A 54 -30.75 0.42 34.78
N ALA A 55 -30.23 -0.35 33.83
CA ALA A 55 -30.32 -0.03 32.41
C ALA A 55 -30.39 -1.30 31.55
N VAL A 56 -30.70 -1.12 30.28
CA VAL A 56 -30.77 -2.19 29.28
C VAL A 56 -29.96 -1.80 28.06
N LEU A 57 -29.07 -2.69 27.63
CA LEU A 57 -28.37 -2.60 26.35
C LEU A 57 -29.12 -3.36 25.27
N ARG A 58 -29.35 -2.73 24.12
CA ARG A 58 -29.95 -3.37 22.95
C ARG A 58 -29.10 -3.20 21.70
N GLN A 59 -28.93 -4.27 20.93
CA GLN A 59 -28.24 -4.21 19.64
C GLN A 59 -29.25 -4.09 18.50
N ARG A 60 -29.04 -3.12 17.60
CA ARG A 60 -29.82 -2.96 16.35
C ARG A 60 -28.86 -2.64 15.20
N ALA A 61 -28.90 -3.45 14.15
CA ALA A 61 -28.06 -3.28 12.96
C ALA A 61 -26.56 -3.06 13.30
N GLY A 62 -26.03 -3.85 14.25
CA GLY A 62 -24.63 -3.76 14.70
C GLY A 62 -24.31 -2.62 15.67
N THR A 63 -25.25 -1.70 15.92
CA THR A 63 -25.07 -0.58 16.86
C THR A 63 -25.71 -0.91 18.22
N TRP A 64 -25.03 -0.56 19.31
CA TRP A 64 -25.57 -0.69 20.66
C TRP A 64 -26.32 0.57 21.08
N PHE A 65 -27.39 0.37 21.83
CA PHE A 65 -28.21 1.42 22.45
C PHE A 65 -28.35 1.11 23.93
N LEU A 66 -28.29 2.14 24.78
CA LEU A 66 -28.46 2.04 26.22
C LEU A 66 -29.73 2.79 26.63
N GLU A 67 -30.58 2.14 27.40
CA GLU A 67 -31.78 2.76 28.00
C GLU A 67 -31.68 2.68 29.52
N ASP A 68 -31.73 3.82 30.20
CA ASP A 68 -31.91 3.86 31.65
C ASP A 68 -33.37 3.50 32.01
N ARG A 69 -33.56 2.59 32.96
CA ARG A 69 -34.88 2.04 33.33
C ARG A 69 -35.48 2.69 34.58
N GLY A 70 -35.20 3.98 34.79
CA GLY A 70 -35.67 4.74 35.94
C GLY A 70 -34.77 4.56 37.15
N SER A 71 -33.45 4.59 36.92
CA SER A 71 -32.46 4.43 37.96
C SER A 71 -32.51 5.56 39.00
N LYS A 72 -32.11 5.26 40.24
CA LYS A 72 -32.15 6.24 41.35
C LYS A 72 -31.12 7.37 41.21
N HIS A 73 -29.97 7.06 40.59
CA HIS A 73 -28.81 7.96 40.53
C HIS A 73 -28.47 8.43 39.12
N GLY A 74 -29.31 8.08 38.15
CA GLY A 74 -29.14 8.43 36.75
C GLY A 74 -28.06 7.61 36.03
N THR A 75 -28.05 7.76 34.70
CA THR A 75 -27.02 7.25 33.79
C THR A 75 -26.49 8.40 32.94
N LEU A 76 -25.16 8.52 32.84
CA LEU A 76 -24.49 9.45 31.92
C LEU A 76 -23.81 8.66 30.80
N VAL A 77 -23.90 9.15 29.56
CA VAL A 77 -23.14 8.66 28.39
C VAL A 77 -22.37 9.83 27.81
N ASP A 78 -21.03 9.74 27.77
CA ASP A 78 -20.11 10.84 27.41
C ASP A 78 -20.45 12.16 28.11
N GLY A 79 -20.77 12.08 29.40
CA GLY A 79 -21.15 13.22 30.24
C GLY A 79 -22.59 13.72 30.07
N ARG A 80 -23.39 13.15 29.15
CA ARG A 80 -24.80 13.51 28.95
C ARG A 80 -25.73 12.57 29.71
N GLU A 81 -26.63 13.12 30.51
CA GLU A 81 -27.67 12.35 31.21
C GLU A 81 -28.75 11.82 30.26
N ILE A 82 -29.09 10.54 30.41
CA ILE A 82 -30.06 9.84 29.54
C ILE A 82 -31.32 9.38 30.28
N THR A 83 -31.36 9.53 31.60
CA THR A 83 -32.48 9.08 32.44
C THR A 83 -33.77 9.81 32.08
N GLY A 84 -34.82 9.06 31.75
CA GLY A 84 -36.10 9.63 31.29
C GLY A 84 -36.08 10.21 29.88
N HIS A 85 -34.97 10.11 29.14
CA HIS A 85 -34.81 10.63 27.78
C HIS A 85 -34.89 9.54 26.69
N GLY A 86 -35.17 8.29 27.06
CA GLY A 86 -35.24 7.16 26.14
C GLY A 86 -33.89 6.52 25.86
N GLU A 87 -33.78 5.85 24.71
CA GLU A 87 -32.56 5.15 24.30
C GLU A 87 -31.49 6.12 23.78
N ALA A 88 -30.25 5.94 24.23
CA ALA A 88 -29.07 6.64 23.71
C ALA A 88 -28.20 5.66 22.91
N SER A 89 -27.65 6.09 21.77
CA SER A 89 -26.68 5.29 21.02
C SER A 89 -25.37 5.20 21.82
N LEU A 90 -24.81 4.00 21.91
CA LEU A 90 -23.57 3.71 22.59
C LEU A 90 -22.50 3.36 21.55
N ALA A 91 -21.69 4.36 21.18
CA ALA A 91 -20.54 4.14 20.31
C ALA A 91 -19.44 3.35 21.06
N PRO A 92 -18.65 2.51 20.37
CA PRO A 92 -17.44 1.93 20.91
C PRO A 92 -16.54 2.98 21.58
N GLY A 93 -16.07 2.68 22.79
CA GLY A 93 -15.20 3.56 23.59
C GLY A 93 -15.93 4.69 24.34
N ALA A 94 -17.23 4.90 24.12
CA ALA A 94 -18.02 5.88 24.86
C ALA A 94 -18.01 5.58 26.36
N GLU A 95 -17.86 6.61 27.18
CA GLU A 95 -17.89 6.49 28.64
C GLU A 95 -19.32 6.45 29.14
N VAL A 96 -19.62 5.42 29.93
CA VAL A 96 -20.88 5.31 30.65
C VAL A 96 -20.62 5.41 32.14
N VAL A 97 -21.34 6.30 32.82
CA VAL A 97 -21.26 6.46 34.27
C VAL A 97 -22.61 6.12 34.89
N MET A 98 -22.60 5.22 35.86
CA MET A 98 -23.75 4.78 36.64
C MET A 98 -23.33 4.70 38.11
N GLY A 99 -23.90 5.55 38.96
CA GLY A 99 -23.45 5.62 40.36
C GLY A 99 -22.00 6.10 40.46
N ASP A 100 -21.16 5.30 41.13
CA ASP A 100 -19.72 5.52 41.28
C ASP A 100 -18.90 4.71 40.25
N THR A 101 -19.58 4.01 39.33
CA THR A 101 -18.96 3.15 38.31
C THR A 101 -18.90 3.85 36.95
N ALA A 102 -17.70 3.92 36.39
CA ALA A 102 -17.45 4.28 35.00
C ALA A 102 -17.06 3.04 34.20
N TRP A 103 -17.59 2.89 32.99
CA TRP A 103 -17.25 1.78 32.10
C TRP A 103 -17.28 2.21 30.64
N ILE A 104 -16.61 1.41 29.79
CA ILE A 104 -16.61 1.56 28.34
C ILE A 104 -16.93 0.22 27.68
N TYR A 105 -17.55 0.29 26.51
CA TYR A 105 -17.73 -0.85 25.64
C TYR A 105 -16.67 -0.86 24.53
N ALA A 106 -15.94 -1.96 24.41
CA ALA A 106 -15.03 -2.26 23.31
C ALA A 106 -15.56 -3.46 22.50
N PRO A 107 -15.71 -3.33 21.17
CA PRO A 107 -15.90 -4.43 20.24
C PRO A 107 -14.87 -5.56 20.41
N ASP A 108 -15.17 -6.75 19.90
CA ASP A 108 -14.30 -7.93 20.07
C ASP A 108 -13.02 -7.87 19.22
N ASP A 109 -13.01 -7.06 18.17
CA ASP A 109 -11.87 -6.80 17.30
C ASP A 109 -10.97 -5.66 17.81
N TRP A 110 -11.41 -4.90 18.82
CA TRP A 110 -10.59 -3.83 19.40
C TRP A 110 -9.34 -4.39 20.08
N ILE A 111 -8.26 -3.62 19.97
CA ILE A 111 -7.08 -3.81 20.81
C ILE A 111 -7.52 -3.56 22.24
N VAL A 112 -7.36 -4.53 23.13
CA VAL A 112 -7.59 -4.36 24.56
C VAL A 112 -6.53 -5.13 25.34
N VAL A 113 -5.64 -4.38 25.99
CA VAL A 113 -4.52 -4.88 26.78
C VAL A 113 -4.60 -4.30 28.19
N GLU A 114 -4.39 -5.13 29.21
CA GLU A 114 -4.37 -4.66 30.60
C GLU A 114 -3.01 -4.96 31.23
N ASP A 115 -2.27 -3.93 31.61
CA ASP A 115 -0.97 -4.03 32.26
C ASP A 115 -1.05 -3.40 33.66
N GLY A 116 -1.20 -4.24 34.67
CA GLY A 116 -1.47 -3.80 36.04
C GLY A 116 -2.71 -2.90 36.12
N PRO A 117 -2.61 -1.67 36.67
CA PRO A 117 -3.73 -0.75 36.75
C PRO A 117 -4.08 -0.09 35.41
N ILE A 118 -3.22 -0.17 34.39
CA ILE A 118 -3.45 0.51 33.11
C ILE A 118 -4.20 -0.42 32.15
N ALA A 119 -5.30 0.05 31.59
CA ALA A 119 -5.93 -0.56 30.41
C ALA A 119 -5.61 0.29 29.17
N ILE A 120 -5.14 -0.34 28.11
CA ILE A 120 -4.95 0.28 26.79
C ILE A 120 -5.97 -0.33 25.85
N TYR A 121 -6.74 0.52 25.18
CA TYR A 121 -7.75 0.06 24.26
C TYR A 121 -7.97 1.00 23.07
N GLY A 122 -8.46 0.46 21.96
CA GLY A 122 -8.82 1.23 20.77
C GLY A 122 -9.17 0.34 19.58
N PRO A 123 -9.55 0.93 18.43
CA PRO A 123 -9.90 0.20 17.23
C PRO A 123 -8.79 -0.78 16.76
N PRO A 124 -9.16 -1.85 16.03
CA PRO A 124 -8.20 -2.75 15.42
C PRO A 124 -7.26 -2.02 14.45
N CYS A 125 -6.10 -2.63 14.23
CA CYS A 125 -5.24 -2.24 13.11
C CYS A 125 -5.84 -2.75 11.79
N ARG A 126 -5.49 -2.13 10.66
CA ARG A 126 -5.83 -2.68 9.34
C ARG A 126 -5.29 -4.13 9.24
N HIS A 127 -6.11 -5.06 8.74
CA HIS A 127 -5.73 -6.48 8.64
C HIS A 127 -4.84 -6.82 7.44
N THR A 128 -4.55 -5.85 6.59
CA THR A 128 -3.86 -6.03 5.31
C THR A 128 -2.91 -4.85 5.07
N THR A 129 -1.83 -5.08 4.32
CA THR A 129 -0.97 -3.99 3.82
C THR A 129 -0.14 -4.47 2.63
N ASN A 130 0.52 -3.55 1.93
CA ASN A 130 1.53 -3.84 0.91
C ASN A 130 2.40 -2.59 0.63
N TYR A 131 3.37 -2.74 -0.26
CA TYR A 131 4.24 -1.63 -0.65
C TYR A 131 3.50 -0.50 -1.36
N ALA A 132 2.48 -0.78 -2.19
CA ALA A 132 1.74 0.26 -2.90
C ALA A 132 1.00 1.20 -1.94
N LEU A 133 0.38 0.65 -0.89
CA LEU A 133 -0.24 1.41 0.20
C LEU A 133 0.79 2.29 0.91
N LEU A 134 1.90 1.70 1.35
CA LEU A 134 2.99 2.43 2.00
C LEU A 134 3.54 3.57 1.13
N HIS A 135 3.82 3.28 -0.14
CA HIS A 135 4.33 4.24 -1.14
C HIS A 135 3.38 5.43 -1.33
N CYS A 136 2.08 5.19 -1.23
CA CYS A 136 1.05 6.24 -1.32
C CYS A 136 0.76 6.95 0.01
N GLY A 137 1.55 6.71 1.06
CA GLY A 137 1.32 7.28 2.38
C GLY A 137 0.06 6.73 3.05
N VAL A 138 -0.27 5.46 2.80
CA VAL A 138 -1.32 4.71 3.51
C VAL A 138 -0.62 3.73 4.48
N PRO A 139 -0.26 4.19 5.69
CA PRO A 139 0.48 3.38 6.66
C PRO A 139 -0.32 2.22 7.24
N LEU A 140 0.39 1.27 7.83
CA LEU A 140 -0.18 0.28 8.75
C LEU A 140 -0.09 0.88 10.16
N GLU A 141 -1.13 1.60 10.57
CA GLU A 141 -1.16 2.28 11.86
C GLU A 141 -1.73 1.41 12.98
N VAL A 142 -1.15 1.57 14.17
CA VAL A 142 -1.78 1.17 15.43
C VAL A 142 -2.38 2.40 16.09
N GLY A 143 -3.68 2.35 16.37
CA GLY A 143 -4.41 3.41 17.06
C GLY A 143 -5.39 4.18 16.16
N PRO A 144 -6.01 5.25 16.68
CA PRO A 144 -5.70 5.90 17.96
C PRO A 144 -6.06 5.00 19.16
N LEU A 145 -5.25 4.98 20.22
CA LEU A 145 -5.53 4.20 21.43
C LEU A 145 -5.83 5.13 22.61
N THR A 146 -6.42 4.59 23.66
CA THR A 146 -6.64 5.26 24.94
C THR A 146 -6.02 4.43 26.06
N ALA A 147 -5.22 5.07 26.90
CA ALA A 147 -4.76 4.50 28.16
C ALA A 147 -5.67 4.99 29.30
N TRP A 148 -6.08 4.08 30.17
CA TRP A 148 -6.92 4.37 31.33
C TRP A 148 -6.29 3.79 32.59
N ASN A 149 -5.98 4.65 33.57
CA ASN A 149 -5.55 4.21 34.88
C ASN A 149 -6.75 3.80 35.74
N ARG A 150 -6.88 2.50 35.96
CA ARG A 150 -7.94 1.86 36.74
C ARG A 150 -7.51 1.54 38.18
N GLY A 151 -6.37 2.07 38.63
CA GLY A 151 -5.84 1.95 39.98
C GLY A 151 -6.12 3.18 40.85
N ALA A 152 -6.04 2.99 42.17
CA ALA A 152 -6.28 4.05 43.15
C ALA A 152 -5.14 5.08 43.23
N ASP A 153 -3.96 4.73 42.72
CA ASP A 153 -2.75 5.57 42.74
C ASP A 153 -2.40 6.11 41.35
N SER A 154 -1.54 7.12 41.31
CA SER A 154 -0.98 7.60 40.04
C SER A 154 -0.04 6.55 39.43
N ALA A 155 -0.28 6.23 38.17
CA ALA A 155 0.62 5.42 37.36
C ALA A 155 1.73 6.29 36.76
N PRO A 156 3.01 5.86 36.83
CA PRO A 156 4.11 6.57 36.19
C PRO A 156 3.99 6.50 34.66
N GLU A 157 4.75 7.38 33.99
CA GLU A 157 4.95 7.26 32.53
C GLU A 157 5.58 5.90 32.22
N SER A 158 5.08 5.23 31.18
CA SER A 158 5.53 3.91 30.76
C SER A 158 5.54 3.78 29.24
N ARG A 159 6.08 2.67 28.74
CA ARG A 159 6.10 2.36 27.32
C ARG A 159 5.53 0.98 27.08
N VAL A 160 4.66 0.87 26.08
CA VAL A 160 4.11 -0.41 25.64
C VAL A 160 4.69 -0.78 24.30
N ARG A 161 5.31 -1.95 24.26
CA ARG A 161 5.93 -2.49 23.07
C ARG A 161 4.86 -3.08 22.16
N VAL A 162 4.97 -2.78 20.87
CA VAL A 162 4.18 -3.39 19.81
C VAL A 162 5.15 -4.01 18.84
N GLU A 163 4.96 -5.29 18.54
CA GLU A 163 5.82 -6.06 17.66
C GLU A 163 5.01 -6.52 16.44
N LEU A 164 5.58 -6.39 15.25
CA LEU A 164 5.03 -6.93 14.02
C LEU A 164 6.05 -7.92 13.46
N ALA A 165 5.72 -9.19 13.59
CA ALA A 165 6.60 -10.30 13.24
C ALA A 165 6.20 -10.94 11.91
N GLY A 166 7.10 -10.89 10.93
CA GLY A 166 7.02 -11.62 9.68
C GLY A 166 8.17 -12.63 9.51
N PRO A 167 8.11 -13.51 8.50
CA PRO A 167 9.14 -14.53 8.22
C PRO A 167 10.55 -13.96 8.01
N HIS A 168 10.64 -12.79 7.37
CA HIS A 168 11.91 -12.18 6.96
C HIS A 168 12.12 -10.78 7.54
N LEU A 169 11.10 -10.20 8.14
CA LEU A 169 11.11 -8.84 8.65
C LEU A 169 10.42 -8.79 9.99
N HIS A 170 11.03 -8.07 10.93
CA HIS A 170 10.49 -7.83 12.26
C HIS A 170 10.55 -6.34 12.55
N ALA A 171 9.42 -5.75 12.91
CA ALA A 171 9.31 -4.34 13.28
C ALA A 171 8.86 -4.23 14.73
N VAL A 172 9.46 -3.30 15.46
CA VAL A 172 9.11 -3.02 16.86
C VAL A 172 8.93 -1.52 17.01
N ILE A 173 7.81 -1.13 17.62
CA ILE A 173 7.56 0.26 18.02
C ILE A 173 7.22 0.30 19.51
N GLU A 174 7.47 1.46 20.13
CA GLU A 174 7.11 1.71 21.53
C GLU A 174 6.04 2.82 21.57
N LEU A 175 4.87 2.48 22.11
CA LEU A 175 3.81 3.41 22.43
C LEU A 175 4.12 4.08 23.77
N GLY A 176 4.24 5.41 23.79
CA GLY A 176 4.38 6.17 25.03
C GLY A 176 3.03 6.28 25.75
N VAL A 177 2.98 5.80 26.99
CA VAL A 177 1.84 6.00 27.90
C VAL A 177 2.22 7.13 28.87
N PRO A 178 1.54 8.28 28.85
CA PRO A 178 1.86 9.37 29.76
C PRO A 178 1.59 8.98 31.21
N ARG A 179 2.13 9.77 32.14
CA ARG A 179 1.73 9.67 33.56
C ARG A 179 0.22 9.88 33.70
N LEU A 180 -0.44 9.03 34.48
CA LEU A 180 -1.88 9.09 34.71
C LEU A 180 -2.19 9.13 36.21
N GLY A 181 -3.01 10.08 36.64
CA GLY A 181 -3.65 10.08 37.95
C GLY A 181 -4.68 8.95 38.10
N ALA A 182 -5.17 8.74 39.32
CA ALA A 182 -6.14 7.67 39.61
C ALA A 182 -7.44 7.89 38.82
N GLY A 183 -7.85 6.90 38.01
CA GLY A 183 -9.03 6.99 37.11
C GLY A 183 -8.87 7.92 35.91
N GLU A 184 -7.70 8.52 35.69
CA GLU A 184 -7.43 9.39 34.54
C GLU A 184 -7.28 8.59 33.23
N ARG A 185 -7.65 9.22 32.12
CA ARG A 185 -7.50 8.69 30.76
C ARG A 185 -6.66 9.63 29.92
N ALA A 186 -5.86 9.07 29.02
CA ALA A 186 -5.14 9.83 27.99
C ALA A 186 -5.15 9.11 26.64
N GLY A 187 -5.23 9.91 25.57
CA GLY A 187 -5.06 9.40 24.21
C GLY A 187 -3.60 9.08 23.91
N ILE A 188 -3.39 8.00 23.16
CA ILE A 188 -2.10 7.61 22.58
C ILE A 188 -2.23 7.79 21.06
N PRO A 189 -1.34 8.59 20.43
CA PRO A 189 -1.43 8.88 19.00
C PRO A 189 -1.19 7.63 18.14
N CYS A 190 -1.70 7.66 16.90
CA CYS A 190 -1.39 6.63 15.91
C CYS A 190 0.11 6.55 15.64
N LEU A 191 0.63 5.34 15.51
CA LEU A 191 2.00 5.09 15.08
C LEU A 191 2.02 4.17 13.87
N ASP A 192 2.76 4.57 12.83
CA ASP A 192 3.05 3.76 11.65
C ASP A 192 4.07 2.66 12.00
N LEU A 193 3.63 1.41 11.87
CA LEU A 193 4.44 0.21 12.13
C LEU A 193 5.49 -0.05 11.06
N LEU A 194 5.25 0.40 9.82
CA LEU A 194 5.99 -0.04 8.65
C LEU A 194 6.57 1.14 7.89
N LYS A 195 7.80 1.52 8.26
CA LYS A 195 8.58 2.52 7.50
C LYS A 195 9.55 1.89 6.51
N ASN A 196 9.47 0.56 6.32
CA ASN A 196 10.49 -0.21 5.63
C ASN A 196 10.16 -0.40 4.15
N THR A 197 11.02 0.13 3.28
CA THR A 197 10.95 -0.09 1.83
C THR A 197 11.18 -1.55 1.43
N ALA A 198 11.60 -2.43 2.34
CA ALA A 198 11.76 -3.85 2.09
C ALA A 198 10.45 -4.56 1.69
N LEU A 199 9.27 -3.96 1.96
CA LEU A 199 8.01 -4.47 1.40
C LEU A 199 7.99 -4.45 -0.14
N ALA A 200 8.79 -3.59 -0.79
CA ALA A 200 8.95 -3.60 -2.24
C ALA A 200 9.53 -4.93 -2.76
N LEU A 201 10.19 -5.70 -1.89
CA LEU A 201 10.85 -6.96 -2.22
C LEU A 201 9.90 -8.15 -2.17
N LEU A 202 8.75 -7.96 -1.52
CA LEU A 202 7.83 -9.05 -1.25
C LEU A 202 7.12 -9.42 -2.55
N GLY A 203 7.48 -10.59 -3.09
CA GLY A 203 6.89 -11.12 -4.33
C GLY A 203 5.53 -11.78 -4.10
N GLU A 204 5.39 -12.51 -3.01
CA GLU A 204 4.18 -13.28 -2.66
C GLU A 204 3.55 -12.77 -1.36
N SER A 205 2.27 -13.04 -1.17
CA SER A 205 1.58 -12.57 0.03
C SER A 205 1.90 -13.45 1.25
N GLU A 206 2.27 -12.84 2.36
CA GLU A 206 2.59 -13.49 3.63
C GLU A 206 1.57 -13.12 4.71
N THR A 207 1.51 -13.90 5.78
CA THR A 207 0.76 -13.54 7.00
C THR A 207 1.77 -13.25 8.10
N TRP A 208 1.72 -12.03 8.61
CA TRP A 208 2.52 -11.55 9.73
C TRP A 208 1.64 -11.46 10.97
N THR A 209 2.26 -11.36 12.13
CA THR A 209 1.54 -11.31 13.42
C THR A 209 1.86 -9.99 14.10
N LEU A 210 0.83 -9.19 14.36
CA LEU A 210 0.91 -8.03 15.24
C LEU A 210 0.69 -8.49 16.68
N GLU A 211 1.60 -8.14 17.58
CA GLU A 211 1.57 -8.55 18.97
C GLU A 211 1.78 -7.35 19.88
N LEU A 212 0.98 -7.30 20.96
CA LEU A 212 1.26 -6.44 22.11
C LEU A 212 1.59 -7.36 23.28
N PRO A 213 2.87 -7.70 23.48
CA PRO A 213 3.31 -8.70 24.45
C PRO A 213 3.23 -8.22 25.90
N ALA A 214 3.09 -6.91 26.16
CA ALA A 214 2.83 -6.43 27.51
C ALA A 214 1.35 -6.62 27.86
N GLY A 215 1.04 -7.01 29.11
CA GLY A 215 -0.34 -7.09 29.63
C GLY A 215 -1.09 -8.41 29.41
N ARG A 216 -2.27 -8.53 30.03
CA ARG A 216 -3.19 -9.68 29.95
C ARG A 216 -4.60 -9.22 29.57
N PRO A 217 -5.29 -9.87 28.62
CA PRO A 217 -4.78 -10.90 27.73
C PRO A 217 -3.71 -10.34 26.78
N PHE A 218 -2.79 -11.19 26.33
CA PHE A 218 -1.92 -10.84 25.22
C PHE A 218 -2.79 -10.57 23.99
N PHE A 219 -2.55 -9.45 23.32
CA PHE A 219 -3.23 -9.16 22.07
C PHE A 219 -2.38 -9.67 20.91
N THR A 220 -3.03 -10.39 20.00
CA THR A 220 -2.45 -10.83 18.73
C THR A 220 -3.45 -10.62 17.61
N GLN A 221 -2.97 -10.14 16.47
CA GLN A 221 -3.78 -9.96 15.26
C GLN A 221 -2.97 -10.42 14.04
N PRO A 222 -3.52 -11.30 13.19
CA PRO A 222 -2.90 -11.60 11.90
C PRO A 222 -3.03 -10.41 10.95
N ILE A 223 -1.93 -10.07 10.29
CA ILE A 223 -1.82 -9.04 9.26
C ILE A 223 -1.40 -9.70 7.95
N ARG A 224 -2.22 -9.59 6.91
CA ARG A 224 -1.90 -10.09 5.58
C ARG A 224 -1.05 -9.06 4.82
N VAL A 225 0.22 -9.36 4.61
CA VAL A 225 1.13 -8.50 3.85
C VAL A 225 1.17 -9.00 2.41
N HIS A 226 0.58 -8.25 1.49
CA HIS A 226 0.53 -8.60 0.07
C HIS A 226 1.81 -8.20 -0.65
N GLY A 227 2.10 -8.90 -1.76
CA GLY A 227 3.25 -8.59 -2.60
C GLY A 227 3.17 -7.18 -3.19
N ALA A 228 4.32 -6.59 -3.53
CA ALA A 228 4.45 -5.18 -3.89
C ALA A 228 3.52 -4.73 -5.03
N TRP A 229 3.23 -5.62 -5.98
CA TRP A 229 2.37 -5.35 -7.14
C TRP A 229 0.94 -5.86 -6.96
N THR A 230 0.44 -5.85 -5.74
CA THR A 230 -0.96 -6.16 -5.42
C THR A 230 -1.69 -4.86 -5.12
N LEU A 231 -2.83 -4.60 -5.75
CA LEU A 231 -3.66 -3.42 -5.52
C LEU A 231 -4.72 -3.73 -4.46
N SER A 232 -4.93 -2.80 -3.51
CA SER A 232 -6.13 -2.81 -2.66
C SER A 232 -7.33 -2.29 -3.45
N LEU A 233 -8.43 -3.03 -3.44
CA LEU A 233 -9.70 -2.68 -4.06
C LEU A 233 -10.71 -2.16 -3.04
N GLU A 234 -10.27 -1.94 -1.79
CA GLU A 234 -11.04 -1.18 -0.81
C GLU A 234 -11.23 0.25 -1.32
N THR A 235 -12.46 0.77 -1.23
CA THR A 235 -12.83 2.06 -1.82
C THR A 235 -12.02 3.24 -1.29
N THR A 236 -11.60 3.16 -0.02
CA THR A 236 -10.70 4.13 0.64
C THR A 236 -9.28 4.11 0.10
N ASP A 237 -8.84 2.98 -0.47
CA ASP A 237 -7.48 2.77 -0.94
C ASP A 237 -7.34 2.95 -2.46
N LEU A 238 -8.44 3.08 -3.21
CA LEU A 238 -8.42 3.12 -4.68
C LEU A 238 -7.51 4.20 -5.26
N ARG A 239 -7.29 5.32 -4.55
CA ARG A 239 -6.30 6.34 -4.95
C ARG A 239 -4.90 5.77 -5.21
N THR A 240 -4.54 4.66 -4.56
CA THR A 240 -3.23 4.02 -4.70
C THR A 240 -3.02 3.39 -6.08
N VAL A 241 -4.09 3.16 -6.86
CA VAL A 241 -3.98 2.70 -8.25
C VAL A 241 -3.16 3.64 -9.12
N ALA A 242 -3.16 4.95 -8.81
CA ALA A 242 -2.36 5.93 -9.55
C ALA A 242 -0.87 5.62 -9.47
N ALA A 243 -0.40 4.96 -8.40
CA ALA A 243 1.00 4.54 -8.30
C ALA A 243 1.34 3.38 -9.26
N MET A 244 0.35 2.63 -9.72
CA MET A 244 0.52 1.53 -10.69
C MET A 244 0.38 1.97 -12.15
N VAL A 245 0.12 3.25 -12.39
CA VAL A 245 0.23 3.86 -13.73
C VAL A 245 1.68 4.27 -13.93
N LEU A 246 2.34 3.66 -14.93
CA LEU A 246 3.79 3.65 -15.12
C LEU A 246 4.19 4.34 -16.45
N PRO A 247 3.95 5.65 -16.62
CA PRO A 247 4.20 6.34 -17.90
C PRO A 247 5.68 6.32 -18.32
N HIS A 248 6.60 6.19 -17.37
CA HIS A 248 8.04 6.19 -17.64
C HIS A 248 8.57 4.82 -18.04
N ASP A 249 7.77 3.76 -17.96
CA ASP A 249 8.16 2.44 -18.40
C ASP A 249 8.45 2.46 -19.92
N PRO A 250 9.60 1.97 -20.39
CA PRO A 250 10.02 1.99 -21.80
C PRO A 250 9.14 1.16 -22.71
N ARG A 251 8.43 0.16 -22.16
CA ARG A 251 7.52 -0.68 -22.91
C ARG A 251 6.34 0.19 -23.30
N ILE A 252 5.93 1.10 -22.42
CA ILE A 252 4.95 2.16 -22.70
C ILE A 252 5.48 3.10 -23.78
N GLU A 253 6.72 3.57 -23.67
CA GLU A 253 7.32 4.43 -24.71
C GLU A 253 7.31 3.76 -26.09
N ARG A 254 7.71 2.48 -26.14
CA ARG A 254 7.69 1.69 -27.37
C ARG A 254 6.26 1.52 -27.92
N VAL A 255 5.30 1.20 -27.06
CA VAL A 255 3.88 1.06 -27.44
C VAL A 255 3.34 2.38 -28.01
N VAL A 256 3.65 3.50 -27.36
CA VAL A 256 3.24 4.84 -27.82
C VAL A 256 3.81 5.11 -29.21
N LEU A 257 5.13 4.97 -29.41
CA LEU A 257 5.77 5.19 -30.70
C LEU A 257 5.22 4.28 -31.81
N GLU A 258 5.03 2.98 -31.50
CA GLU A 258 4.46 2.04 -32.46
C GLU A 258 3.01 2.39 -32.82
N SER A 259 2.23 2.97 -31.90
CA SER A 259 0.84 3.37 -32.19
C SER A 259 0.73 4.62 -33.06
N GLU A 260 1.76 5.47 -33.14
CA GLU A 260 1.75 6.67 -33.99
C GLU A 260 1.64 6.32 -35.49
N GLN A 261 2.01 5.10 -35.89
CA GLN A 261 1.83 4.62 -37.27
C GLN A 261 0.37 4.69 -37.74
N PHE A 262 -0.59 4.62 -36.81
CA PHE A 262 -2.02 4.68 -37.11
C PHE A 262 -2.57 6.11 -37.29
N LEU A 263 -1.75 7.15 -37.06
CA LEU A 263 -2.07 8.52 -37.44
C LEU A 263 -2.00 8.74 -38.94
N HIS A 264 -1.14 7.98 -39.63
CA HIS A 264 -0.88 8.14 -41.05
C HIS A 264 -2.14 7.84 -41.88
N GLY A 265 -2.52 8.77 -42.76
CA GLY A 265 -3.72 8.66 -43.59
C GLY A 265 -5.04 9.02 -42.89
N ARG A 266 -5.03 9.32 -41.58
CA ARG A 266 -6.18 9.85 -40.81
C ARG A 266 -6.00 11.30 -40.40
N THR A 267 -4.76 11.71 -40.17
CA THR A 267 -4.39 13.08 -39.78
C THR A 267 -3.19 13.55 -40.59
N ASP A 268 -2.98 14.87 -40.65
CA ASP A 268 -1.77 15.46 -41.23
C ASP A 268 -0.53 15.35 -40.30
N HIS A 269 -0.68 14.70 -39.14
CA HIS A 269 0.36 14.55 -38.13
C HIS A 269 0.98 13.15 -38.17
N VAL A 270 2.28 13.09 -37.88
CA VAL A 270 3.06 11.85 -37.80
C VAL A 270 3.40 11.43 -36.37
N THR A 271 3.21 12.32 -35.39
CA THR A 271 3.46 12.04 -33.96
C THR A 271 2.30 12.57 -33.11
N PHE A 272 2.07 11.96 -31.95
CA PHE A 272 1.09 12.44 -30.98
C PHE A 272 1.47 13.81 -30.43
N GLU A 273 2.76 14.09 -30.23
CA GLU A 273 3.22 15.41 -29.78
C GLU A 273 2.80 16.52 -30.77
N SER A 274 2.91 16.26 -32.08
CA SER A 274 2.49 17.19 -33.12
C SER A 274 0.97 17.38 -33.12
N LEU A 275 0.23 16.27 -33.05
CA LEU A 275 -1.23 16.26 -32.98
C LEU A 275 -1.75 17.09 -31.79
N LEU A 276 -1.26 16.79 -30.59
CA LEU A 276 -1.72 17.42 -29.34
C LEU A 276 -1.38 18.92 -29.26
N ARG A 277 -0.32 19.38 -29.95
CA ARG A 277 0.07 20.80 -29.96
C ARG A 277 -0.67 21.64 -31.00
N GLN A 278 -1.00 21.07 -32.15
CA GLN A 278 -1.37 21.84 -33.34
C GLN A 278 -2.84 21.69 -33.73
N SER A 279 -3.50 20.61 -33.31
CA SER A 279 -4.90 20.37 -33.60
C SER A 279 -5.83 20.98 -32.55
N ARG A 280 -7.08 21.27 -32.96
CA ARG A 280 -8.18 21.66 -32.07
C ARG A 280 -9.29 20.64 -32.21
N GLY A 281 -9.95 20.27 -31.10
CA GLY A 281 -10.97 19.23 -31.04
C GLY A 281 -10.52 18.04 -30.20
N ASP A 282 -11.24 16.92 -30.27
CA ASP A 282 -11.04 15.71 -29.47
C ASP A 282 -9.84 14.88 -29.95
N VAL A 283 -8.65 15.45 -29.79
CA VAL A 283 -7.37 14.84 -30.15
C VAL A 283 -7.01 13.70 -29.21
N GLU A 284 -7.53 13.73 -27.98
CA GLU A 284 -7.36 12.72 -26.95
C GLU A 284 -7.98 11.39 -27.36
N THR A 285 -9.20 11.43 -27.89
CA THR A 285 -9.85 10.22 -28.44
C THR A 285 -9.08 9.66 -29.63
N ALA A 286 -8.48 10.50 -30.48
CA ALA A 286 -7.66 10.01 -31.60
C ALA A 286 -6.40 9.26 -31.11
N VAL A 287 -5.74 9.73 -30.04
CA VAL A 287 -4.63 8.99 -29.40
C VAL A 287 -5.13 7.65 -28.85
N ALA A 288 -6.26 7.65 -28.13
CA ALA A 288 -6.84 6.43 -27.57
C ALA A 288 -7.25 5.42 -28.66
N GLU A 289 -7.79 5.87 -29.79
CA GLU A 289 -8.11 5.02 -30.95
C GLU A 289 -6.86 4.36 -31.54
N CYS A 290 -5.76 5.10 -31.67
CA CYS A 290 -4.49 4.56 -32.18
C CYS A 290 -3.93 3.48 -31.26
N LEU A 291 -3.96 3.72 -29.94
CA LEU A 291 -3.57 2.73 -28.93
C LEU A 291 -4.48 1.50 -28.98
N TYR A 292 -5.80 1.70 -29.02
CA TYR A 292 -6.78 0.61 -29.13
C TYR A 292 -6.50 -0.25 -30.36
N ARG A 293 -6.25 0.39 -31.52
CA ARG A 293 -5.93 -0.29 -32.77
C ARG A 293 -4.62 -1.08 -32.69
N LEU A 294 -3.54 -0.49 -32.16
CA LEU A 294 -2.29 -1.23 -31.95
C LEU A 294 -2.51 -2.51 -31.15
N PHE A 295 -3.22 -2.42 -30.03
CA PHE A 295 -3.49 -3.60 -29.21
C PHE A 295 -4.43 -4.59 -29.90
N SER A 296 -5.30 -4.11 -30.82
CA SER A 296 -6.15 -4.96 -31.67
C SER A 296 -5.32 -5.83 -32.61
N GLU A 297 -4.30 -5.24 -33.24
CA GLU A 297 -3.49 -5.89 -34.26
C GLU A 297 -2.36 -6.72 -33.65
N ARG A 298 -1.83 -6.31 -32.49
CA ARG A 298 -0.65 -6.93 -31.86
C ARG A 298 -0.98 -8.18 -31.03
N CYS A 299 -2.20 -8.27 -30.49
CA CYS A 299 -2.53 -9.32 -29.54
C CYS A 299 -4.01 -9.67 -29.55
N GLN A 300 -4.32 -10.96 -29.55
CA GLN A 300 -5.59 -11.43 -29.04
C GLN A 300 -5.51 -11.44 -27.50
N PRO A 301 -6.19 -10.52 -26.80
CA PRO A 301 -6.16 -10.54 -25.34
C PRO A 301 -6.83 -11.81 -24.83
N ARG A 302 -6.11 -12.58 -24.00
CA ARG A 302 -6.77 -13.55 -23.11
C ARG A 302 -7.18 -12.79 -21.85
N CYS A 303 -8.36 -12.18 -21.88
CA CYS A 303 -8.93 -11.53 -20.70
C CYS A 303 -9.68 -12.53 -19.83
N SER A 304 -9.49 -12.46 -18.52
CA SER A 304 -10.60 -12.71 -17.62
C SER A 304 -11.44 -11.44 -17.52
N ASP A 305 -12.71 -11.48 -17.93
CA ASP A 305 -13.66 -10.32 -17.89
C ASP A 305 -14.07 -9.90 -16.47
N ARG A 306 -13.32 -10.34 -15.46
CA ARG A 306 -13.57 -10.01 -14.07
C ARG A 306 -12.27 -9.65 -13.41
N ILE A 307 -12.32 -8.62 -12.57
CA ILE A 307 -11.42 -8.54 -11.42
C ILE A 307 -11.63 -9.86 -10.67
N LEU A 308 -10.61 -10.72 -10.71
CA LEU A 308 -10.73 -12.13 -10.32
C LEU A 308 -10.99 -12.32 -8.81
N CYS A 309 -11.12 -11.23 -8.05
CA CYS A 309 -11.01 -11.29 -6.61
C CYS A 309 -12.37 -11.18 -5.89
N GLY A 310 -12.75 -12.27 -5.21
CA GLY A 310 -13.72 -12.25 -4.12
C GLY A 310 -13.13 -11.83 -2.76
N ARG A 311 -11.96 -11.16 -2.73
CA ARG A 311 -11.20 -10.84 -1.50
C ARG A 311 -10.60 -9.43 -1.44
N GLY A 312 -11.11 -8.47 -2.21
CA GLY A 312 -10.75 -7.05 -2.07
C GLY A 312 -9.32 -6.64 -2.49
N TYR A 313 -8.51 -7.52 -3.06
CA TYR A 313 -7.15 -7.22 -3.53
C TYR A 313 -6.87 -7.88 -4.88
N GLN A 314 -6.08 -7.28 -5.76
CA GLN A 314 -5.72 -7.93 -7.03
C GLN A 314 -4.24 -7.77 -7.35
N ALA A 315 -3.58 -8.88 -7.67
CA ALA A 315 -2.24 -8.84 -8.25
C ALA A 315 -2.30 -8.21 -9.65
N VAL A 316 -1.45 -7.21 -9.87
CA VAL A 316 -1.33 -6.47 -11.12
C VAL A 316 -0.11 -6.96 -11.88
N ARG A 317 -0.31 -7.32 -13.15
CA ARG A 317 0.78 -7.65 -14.06
C ARG A 317 1.42 -6.36 -14.54
N GLN A 318 2.73 -6.26 -14.36
CA GLN A 318 3.51 -5.19 -14.98
C GLN A 318 3.61 -5.38 -16.50
N PRO A 319 3.92 -4.33 -17.28
CA PRO A 319 3.91 -4.41 -18.74
C PRO A 319 4.77 -5.56 -19.33
N HIS A 320 5.95 -5.90 -18.79
CA HIS A 320 6.72 -7.06 -19.30
C HIS A 320 6.04 -8.41 -19.13
N ARG A 321 5.14 -8.57 -18.15
CA ARG A 321 4.42 -9.82 -17.93
C ARG A 321 3.15 -9.92 -18.75
N MET A 322 2.70 -8.81 -19.34
CA MET A 322 1.53 -8.77 -20.21
C MET A 322 1.85 -9.22 -21.63
N PHE A 323 3.07 -8.97 -22.13
CA PHE A 323 3.50 -9.38 -23.47
C PHE A 323 4.31 -10.67 -23.39
N LEU A 324 3.71 -11.80 -23.77
CA LEU A 324 4.36 -13.11 -23.72
C LEU A 324 5.11 -13.40 -25.03
N ALA A 325 6.29 -14.00 -24.90
CA ALA A 325 7.02 -14.49 -26.06
C ALA A 325 6.29 -15.69 -26.71
N PRO A 326 6.42 -15.88 -28.04
CA PRO A 326 5.88 -17.05 -28.72
C PRO A 326 6.34 -18.35 -28.05
N SER A 327 5.44 -19.32 -27.93
CA SER A 327 5.70 -20.62 -27.28
C SER A 327 5.50 -21.78 -28.26
N PRO A 328 6.15 -22.93 -28.07
CA PRO A 328 5.93 -24.10 -28.92
C PRO A 328 4.47 -24.57 -28.82
N GLY A 329 3.67 -24.26 -29.85
CA GLY A 329 2.23 -24.53 -29.90
C GLY A 329 1.35 -23.28 -30.09
N ASP A 330 1.89 -22.08 -29.85
CA ASP A 330 1.23 -20.79 -30.07
C ASP A 330 2.26 -19.84 -30.72
N PRO A 331 2.39 -19.84 -32.07
CA PRO A 331 3.47 -19.18 -32.79
C PRO A 331 3.34 -17.64 -32.82
N GLU A 332 2.17 -17.11 -32.48
CA GLU A 332 1.90 -15.68 -32.40
C GLU A 332 2.19 -15.14 -30.99
N PRO A 333 2.69 -13.90 -30.85
CA PRO A 333 2.80 -13.25 -29.54
C PRO A 333 1.41 -13.11 -28.91
N THR A 334 1.25 -13.59 -27.68
CA THR A 334 -0.01 -13.49 -26.94
C THR A 334 0.11 -12.46 -25.82
N CYS A 335 -1.02 -11.83 -25.49
CA CYS A 335 -1.10 -10.90 -24.37
C CYS A 335 -2.10 -11.40 -23.36
N GLU A 336 -1.68 -11.45 -22.10
CA GLU A 336 -2.52 -11.88 -21.00
C GLU A 336 -2.66 -10.73 -20.01
N GLY A 337 -3.90 -10.46 -19.61
CA GLY A 337 -4.18 -9.40 -18.66
C GLY A 337 -5.63 -9.40 -18.24
N THR A 338 -5.88 -8.99 -17.01
CA THR A 338 -7.21 -8.66 -16.49
C THR A 338 -7.66 -7.30 -17.00
N CYS A 339 -8.94 -6.95 -16.82
CA CYS A 339 -9.44 -5.62 -17.14
C CYS A 339 -8.67 -4.49 -16.43
N LEU A 340 -8.20 -4.73 -15.20
CA LEU A 340 -7.33 -3.79 -14.48
C LEU A 340 -5.94 -3.66 -15.12
N ASP A 341 -5.30 -4.78 -15.49
CA ASP A 341 -3.96 -4.76 -16.12
C ASP A 341 -4.00 -3.94 -17.42
N TRP A 342 -5.01 -4.17 -18.26
CA TRP A 342 -5.23 -3.42 -19.49
C TRP A 342 -5.52 -1.93 -19.24
N SER A 343 -6.36 -1.62 -18.25
CA SER A 343 -6.69 -0.24 -17.91
C SER A 343 -5.44 0.53 -17.48
N LEU A 344 -4.59 -0.09 -16.65
CA LEU A 344 -3.32 0.49 -16.20
C LEU A 344 -2.33 0.68 -17.34
N LEU A 345 -2.23 -0.30 -18.25
CA LEU A 345 -1.37 -0.21 -19.43
C LEU A 345 -1.76 0.96 -20.32
N VAL A 346 -3.05 1.09 -20.66
CA VAL A 346 -3.55 2.18 -21.51
C VAL A 346 -3.45 3.53 -20.79
N ALA A 347 -3.81 3.60 -19.51
CA ALA A 347 -3.62 4.81 -18.71
C ALA A 347 -2.16 5.28 -18.70
N SER A 348 -1.21 4.34 -18.61
CA SER A 348 0.23 4.66 -18.65
C SER A 348 0.63 5.26 -20.00
N CYS A 349 0.08 4.74 -21.11
CA CYS A 349 0.31 5.28 -22.45
C CYS A 349 -0.24 6.69 -22.58
N LEU A 350 -1.47 6.92 -22.12
CA LEU A 350 -2.11 8.25 -22.14
C LEU A 350 -1.33 9.26 -21.29
N GLU A 351 -0.89 8.90 -20.08
CA GLU A 351 -0.06 9.79 -19.26
C GLU A 351 1.31 10.08 -19.93
N LYS A 352 1.92 9.10 -20.62
CA LYS A 352 3.17 9.29 -21.39
C LYS A 352 3.01 10.28 -22.54
N THR A 353 1.85 10.35 -23.19
CA THR A 353 1.59 11.35 -24.25
C THR A 353 1.27 12.74 -23.69
N GLY A 354 1.16 12.88 -22.36
CA GLY A 354 0.82 14.14 -21.69
C GLY A 354 -0.68 14.34 -21.46
N LEU A 355 -1.50 13.32 -21.72
CA LEU A 355 -2.94 13.34 -21.42
C LEU A 355 -3.20 13.07 -19.94
N LEU A 356 -4.45 13.30 -19.53
CA LEU A 356 -4.91 13.14 -18.14
C LEU A 356 -5.79 11.89 -18.03
N PRO A 357 -5.21 10.71 -17.78
CA PRO A 357 -5.99 9.48 -17.69
C PRO A 357 -6.74 9.34 -16.37
N LEU A 358 -7.77 8.53 -16.43
CA LEU A 358 -8.58 8.05 -15.33
C LEU A 358 -8.51 6.52 -15.32
N VAL A 359 -8.54 5.94 -14.11
CA VAL A 359 -8.83 4.51 -13.94
C VAL A 359 -10.23 4.40 -13.35
N VAL A 360 -11.15 3.82 -14.10
CA VAL A 360 -12.58 3.76 -13.75
C VAL A 360 -12.90 2.37 -13.22
N PHE A 361 -13.50 2.31 -12.03
CA PHE A 361 -13.99 1.09 -11.41
C PHE A 361 -15.51 1.07 -11.41
N CYS A 362 -16.11 -0.11 -11.59
CA CYS A 362 -17.55 -0.30 -11.45
C CYS A 362 -17.94 -1.68 -10.95
N GLY A 363 -19.18 -1.83 -10.49
CA GLY A 363 -19.73 -3.10 -10.07
C GLY A 363 -21.23 -3.07 -9.73
N PRO A 364 -21.84 -4.25 -9.62
CA PRO A 364 -23.29 -4.40 -9.41
C PRO A 364 -23.71 -4.15 -7.97
N GLU A 365 -22.75 -4.14 -7.04
CA GLU A 365 -22.96 -3.92 -5.61
C GLU A 365 -22.21 -2.65 -5.16
N LYS A 366 -22.81 -1.93 -4.21
CA LYS A 366 -22.25 -0.69 -3.68
C LYS A 366 -20.89 -0.97 -3.04
N GLU A 367 -19.88 -0.19 -3.44
CA GLU A 367 -18.50 -0.26 -2.91
C GLU A 367 -17.80 -1.61 -3.14
N VAL A 368 -18.32 -2.43 -4.07
CA VAL A 368 -17.70 -3.68 -4.50
C VAL A 368 -17.17 -3.50 -5.92
N VAL A 369 -15.85 -3.45 -6.04
CA VAL A 369 -15.16 -3.36 -7.32
C VAL A 369 -15.26 -4.69 -8.07
N ASN A 370 -15.88 -4.70 -9.24
CA ASN A 370 -16.04 -5.89 -10.08
C ASN A 370 -15.29 -5.81 -11.41
N HIS A 371 -15.17 -4.59 -11.95
CA HIS A 371 -14.55 -4.33 -13.24
C HIS A 371 -13.74 -3.03 -13.22
N ALA A 372 -12.75 -2.95 -14.12
CA ALA A 372 -11.96 -1.76 -14.36
C ALA A 372 -11.92 -1.42 -15.85
N MET A 373 -11.93 -0.14 -16.18
CA MET A 373 -11.74 0.39 -17.54
C MET A 373 -10.88 1.66 -17.48
N VAL A 374 -10.31 2.06 -18.61
CA VAL A 374 -9.57 3.33 -18.70
C VAL A 374 -10.53 4.45 -19.07
N GLY A 375 -10.26 5.67 -18.60
CA GLY A 375 -10.87 6.89 -19.11
C GLY A 375 -9.84 7.99 -19.28
N TRP A 376 -10.26 9.12 -19.83
CA TRP A 376 -9.44 10.31 -19.96
C TRP A 376 -10.31 11.56 -20.05
N TRP A 377 -9.72 12.70 -19.69
CA TRP A 377 -10.31 14.00 -19.96
C TRP A 377 -10.08 14.40 -21.43
N CYS A 378 -11.11 14.95 -22.09
CA CYS A 378 -11.05 15.46 -23.47
C CYS A 378 -10.79 16.98 -23.56
N ASP A 379 -10.56 17.65 -22.43
CA ASP A 379 -10.48 19.12 -22.31
C ASP A 379 -9.73 19.50 -21.00
N SER A 380 -9.97 20.71 -20.46
CA SER A 380 -9.32 21.31 -19.28
C SER A 380 -9.59 20.65 -17.91
N ALA A 381 -10.07 19.40 -17.87
CA ALA A 381 -10.38 18.63 -16.67
C ALA A 381 -11.15 19.41 -15.57
N PRO A 382 -12.34 19.97 -15.87
CA PRO A 382 -13.04 20.93 -15.01
C PRO A 382 -13.52 20.36 -13.65
N GLY A 383 -13.53 19.04 -13.49
CA GLY A 383 -13.90 18.34 -12.25
C GLY A 383 -12.76 17.54 -11.63
N ALA A 384 -11.50 17.83 -11.98
CA ALA A 384 -10.34 17.06 -11.52
C ALA A 384 -10.27 17.00 -9.99
N ARG A 385 -10.33 15.79 -9.45
CA ARG A 385 -10.18 15.50 -8.02
C ARG A 385 -9.75 14.03 -7.86
N PRO A 386 -9.08 13.66 -6.75
CA PRO A 386 -8.51 12.33 -6.56
C PRO A 386 -9.43 11.15 -6.91
N VAL A 387 -10.69 11.22 -6.49
CA VAL A 387 -11.72 10.23 -6.80
C VAL A 387 -13.00 10.95 -7.19
N ILE A 388 -13.52 10.63 -8.37
CA ILE A 388 -14.79 11.12 -8.91
C ILE A 388 -15.84 10.04 -8.64
N ASP A 389 -16.89 10.38 -7.90
CA ASP A 389 -17.99 9.46 -7.62
C ASP A 389 -18.85 9.21 -8.88
N ARG A 390 -19.74 8.21 -8.78
CA ARG A 390 -20.60 7.79 -9.90
C ARG A 390 -21.40 8.92 -10.52
N ASN A 391 -21.99 9.80 -9.71
CA ASN A 391 -22.93 10.80 -10.23
C ASN A 391 -22.19 11.83 -11.07
N ASP A 392 -21.08 12.35 -10.54
CA ASP A 392 -20.25 13.31 -11.24
C ASP A 392 -19.55 12.69 -12.46
N LEU A 393 -19.11 11.42 -12.36
CA LEU A 393 -18.57 10.67 -13.50
C LEU A 393 -19.59 10.57 -14.64
N LEU A 394 -20.83 10.17 -14.33
CA LEU A 394 -21.89 10.08 -15.35
C LEU A 394 -22.27 11.45 -15.91
N GLU A 395 -22.23 12.51 -15.11
CA GLU A 395 -22.45 13.87 -15.59
C GLU A 395 -21.34 14.32 -16.57
N HIS A 396 -20.08 14.08 -16.24
CA HIS A 396 -18.95 14.39 -17.11
C HIS A 396 -18.97 13.59 -18.42
N LEU A 397 -19.38 12.31 -18.37
CA LEU A 397 -19.59 11.48 -19.56
C LEU A 397 -20.68 12.08 -20.46
N ARG A 398 -21.83 12.49 -19.90
CA ARG A 398 -22.93 13.11 -20.66
C ARG A 398 -22.51 14.43 -21.31
N LYS A 399 -21.70 15.22 -20.61
CA LYS A 399 -21.16 16.50 -21.11
C LYS A 399 -20.02 16.34 -22.12
N GLY A 400 -19.49 15.13 -22.29
CA GLY A 400 -18.35 14.86 -23.17
C GLY A 400 -17.00 15.30 -22.62
N HIS A 401 -16.93 15.67 -21.33
CA HIS A 401 -15.66 16.06 -20.71
C HIS A 401 -14.76 14.85 -20.43
N ILE A 402 -15.36 13.68 -20.22
CA ILE A 402 -14.67 12.40 -20.00
C ILE A 402 -15.11 11.43 -21.09
N GLN A 403 -14.15 10.64 -21.58
CA GLN A 403 -14.40 9.42 -22.33
C GLN A 403 -13.88 8.20 -21.57
N VAL A 404 -14.45 7.03 -21.87
CA VAL A 404 -14.08 5.75 -21.25
C VAL A 404 -13.97 4.67 -22.30
N LEU A 405 -13.07 3.72 -22.07
CA LEU A 405 -12.80 2.61 -22.96
C LEU A 405 -12.48 1.36 -22.15
N ASP A 406 -13.22 0.31 -22.44
CA ASP A 406 -13.05 -1.02 -21.87
C ASP A 406 -12.38 -1.92 -22.89
N MET A 407 -11.10 -2.20 -22.65
CA MET A 407 -10.29 -3.04 -23.52
C MET A 407 -10.78 -4.49 -23.55
N THR A 408 -11.54 -4.97 -22.54
CA THR A 408 -11.96 -6.38 -22.47
C THR A 408 -13.22 -6.68 -23.24
N LEU A 409 -13.99 -5.69 -23.70
CA LEU A 409 -15.19 -5.92 -24.53
C LEU A 409 -14.89 -6.70 -25.82
N ARG A 410 -13.64 -6.64 -26.29
CA ARG A 410 -13.18 -7.41 -27.45
C ARG A 410 -12.81 -8.86 -27.15
N CYS A 411 -12.66 -9.22 -25.88
CA CYS A 411 -12.47 -10.61 -25.50
C CYS A 411 -13.74 -11.44 -25.79
N GLU A 412 -14.89 -10.77 -25.98
CA GLU A 412 -16.15 -11.39 -26.40
C GLU A 412 -16.36 -11.36 -27.92
N VAL A 413 -15.72 -10.45 -28.65
CA VAL A 413 -15.94 -10.19 -30.09
C VAL A 413 -14.63 -9.87 -30.82
N SER A 414 -14.29 -10.64 -31.86
CA SER A 414 -13.01 -10.54 -32.58
C SER A 414 -12.78 -9.22 -33.32
N GLU A 415 -13.84 -8.59 -33.81
CA GLU A 415 -13.79 -7.31 -34.53
C GLU A 415 -14.76 -6.31 -33.88
N LEU A 416 -14.26 -5.52 -32.92
CA LEU A 416 -15.02 -4.44 -32.28
C LEU A 416 -14.36 -3.10 -32.58
N PRO A 417 -15.04 -2.17 -33.29
CA PRO A 417 -14.53 -0.82 -33.50
C PRO A 417 -14.38 -0.03 -32.19
N CYS A 418 -13.38 0.86 -32.10
CA CYS A 418 -13.11 1.64 -30.88
C CYS A 418 -14.34 2.44 -30.41
N ALA A 419 -15.05 3.10 -31.34
CA ALA A 419 -16.25 3.87 -31.01
C ALA A 419 -17.36 2.99 -30.41
N GLU A 420 -17.53 1.76 -30.89
CA GLU A 420 -18.48 0.80 -30.33
C GLU A 420 -18.04 0.28 -28.96
N ALA A 421 -16.74 0.04 -28.78
CA ALA A 421 -16.17 -0.31 -27.49
C ALA A 421 -16.43 0.79 -26.46
N MET A 422 -16.16 2.06 -26.79
CA MET A 422 -16.45 3.22 -25.92
C MET A 422 -17.93 3.36 -25.59
N ALA A 423 -18.82 3.16 -26.57
CA ALA A 423 -20.26 3.16 -26.36
C ALA A 423 -20.70 2.02 -25.43
N GLY A 424 -20.11 0.83 -25.58
CA GLY A 424 -20.30 -0.31 -24.69
C GLY A 424 -19.84 -0.03 -23.27
N SER A 425 -18.69 0.61 -23.08
CA SER A 425 -18.15 1.01 -21.78
C SER A 425 -19.10 1.98 -21.07
N ARG A 426 -19.61 2.99 -21.78
CA ARG A 426 -20.59 3.94 -21.24
C ARG A 426 -21.88 3.23 -20.80
N LYS A 427 -22.43 2.34 -21.64
CA LYS A 427 -23.62 1.55 -21.29
C LYS A 427 -23.41 0.68 -20.06
N ARG A 428 -22.20 0.10 -19.90
CA ARG A 428 -21.84 -0.68 -18.70
C ARG A 428 -21.93 0.20 -17.44
N LEU A 429 -21.30 1.38 -17.43
CA LEU A 429 -21.34 2.31 -16.29
C LEU A 429 -22.75 2.80 -15.94
N GLU A 430 -23.61 3.00 -16.95
CA GLU A 430 -24.99 3.40 -16.74
C GLU A 430 -25.83 2.29 -16.07
N ARG A 431 -25.52 1.02 -16.37
CA ARG A 431 -26.19 -0.16 -15.82
C ARG A 431 -25.72 -0.52 -14.42
N GLU A 432 -24.42 -0.42 -14.15
CA GLU A 432 -23.83 -0.79 -12.86
C GLU A 432 -24.32 0.16 -11.74
N THR A 433 -24.60 -0.40 -10.56
CA THR A 433 -25.15 0.35 -9.42
C THR A 433 -24.10 1.22 -8.75
N TRP A 434 -22.82 0.84 -8.88
CA TRP A 434 -21.69 1.54 -8.30
C TRP A 434 -20.58 1.76 -9.33
N ALA A 435 -19.99 2.96 -9.30
CA ALA A 435 -18.82 3.30 -10.09
C ALA A 435 -18.05 4.46 -9.46
N CYS A 436 -16.76 4.56 -9.76
CA CYS A 436 -15.95 5.73 -9.50
C CYS A 436 -14.80 5.82 -10.51
N ALA A 437 -14.23 7.01 -10.68
CA ALA A 437 -13.02 7.22 -11.46
C ALA A 437 -11.91 7.77 -10.57
N VAL A 438 -10.74 7.15 -10.61
CA VAL A 438 -9.53 7.67 -9.99
C VAL A 438 -8.83 8.57 -11.00
N ASP A 439 -8.71 9.86 -10.67
CA ASP A 439 -8.03 10.83 -11.51
C ASP A 439 -6.53 10.80 -11.22
N VAL A 440 -5.78 10.24 -12.17
CA VAL A 440 -4.33 10.08 -12.04
C VAL A 440 -3.68 11.46 -11.97
N GLY A 441 -4.05 12.38 -12.85
CA GLY A 441 -3.48 13.73 -12.91
C GLY A 441 -3.73 14.56 -11.65
N ALA A 442 -4.90 14.43 -11.02
CA ALA A 442 -5.21 15.09 -9.75
C ALA A 442 -4.38 14.54 -8.57
N LEU A 443 -3.96 13.28 -8.64
CA LEU A 443 -3.14 12.62 -7.63
C LEU A 443 -1.62 12.84 -7.82
N ARG A 444 -1.19 13.28 -9.00
CA ARG A 444 0.21 13.55 -9.34
C ARG A 444 0.68 14.92 -8.83
N PRO A 445 1.97 15.08 -8.51
CA PRO A 445 2.57 16.41 -8.30
C PRO A 445 2.36 17.33 -9.52
N PRO A 446 2.12 18.64 -9.33
CA PRO A 446 2.09 19.35 -8.05
C PRO A 446 0.73 19.33 -7.33
N ARG A 447 -0.32 18.72 -7.90
CA ARG A 447 -1.69 18.75 -7.34
C ARG A 447 -1.87 17.76 -6.18
N GLY A 448 -1.32 16.57 -6.33
CA GLY A 448 -1.25 15.52 -5.32
C GLY A 448 0.18 15.09 -5.02
N THR A 449 0.33 13.97 -4.33
CA THR A 449 1.62 13.47 -3.82
C THR A 449 2.01 12.10 -4.38
N ILE A 450 1.11 11.42 -5.11
CA ILE A 450 1.34 10.03 -5.55
C ILE A 450 2.17 10.04 -6.83
N THR A 451 3.40 9.56 -6.75
CA THR A 451 4.25 9.29 -7.92
C THR A 451 4.04 7.85 -8.42
N PRO A 452 4.33 7.55 -9.69
CA PRO A 452 4.45 6.16 -10.14
C PRO A 452 5.38 5.37 -9.22
N MET A 453 5.03 4.12 -8.94
CA MET A 453 5.92 3.19 -8.26
C MET A 453 7.18 3.05 -9.12
N ALA A 454 8.31 3.45 -8.55
CA ALA A 454 9.59 3.38 -9.25
C ALA A 454 9.92 1.92 -9.60
N TRP A 455 10.57 1.75 -10.75
CA TRP A 455 11.08 0.47 -11.22
C TRP A 455 11.68 -0.38 -10.10
N SER A 456 11.23 -1.63 -10.05
CA SER A 456 11.90 -2.67 -9.27
C SER A 456 13.35 -2.74 -9.73
N LEU A 457 14.28 -2.33 -8.86
CA LEU A 457 15.57 -3.01 -8.78
C LEU A 457 15.28 -4.52 -8.86
N GLU A 458 16.03 -5.31 -9.62
CA GLU A 458 15.85 -6.76 -9.56
C GLU A 458 16.07 -7.23 -8.11
N PRO A 459 15.44 -8.35 -7.68
CA PRO A 459 15.55 -8.83 -6.31
C PRO A 459 16.99 -8.89 -5.79
N ASP A 460 17.95 -9.28 -6.62
CA ASP A 460 19.37 -9.32 -6.29
C ASP A 460 19.99 -7.94 -6.10
N VAL A 461 19.60 -6.95 -6.91
CA VAL A 461 20.06 -5.56 -6.74
C VAL A 461 19.46 -4.96 -5.48
N MET A 462 18.20 -5.26 -5.19
CA MET A 462 17.56 -4.84 -3.94
C MET A 462 18.25 -5.42 -2.71
N ARG A 463 18.53 -6.73 -2.73
CA ARG A 463 19.29 -7.42 -1.67
C ARG A 463 20.69 -6.84 -1.51
N ALA A 464 21.38 -6.50 -2.60
CA ALA A 464 22.68 -5.84 -2.55
C ALA A 464 22.61 -4.48 -1.82
N HIS A 465 21.59 -3.66 -2.12
CA HIS A 465 21.36 -2.40 -1.40
C HIS A 465 21.03 -2.63 0.08
N ALA A 466 20.20 -3.62 0.41
CA ALA A 466 19.84 -3.96 1.78
C ALA A 466 21.06 -4.43 2.60
N LEU A 467 21.85 -5.37 2.06
CA LEU A 467 23.08 -5.87 2.69
C LEU A 467 24.10 -4.75 2.92
N ALA A 468 24.21 -3.78 2.01
CA ALA A 468 25.07 -2.62 2.21
C ALA A 468 24.65 -1.79 3.44
N MET A 469 23.35 -1.57 3.62
CA MET A 469 22.78 -0.84 4.76
C MET A 469 22.92 -1.63 6.07
N GLU A 470 22.60 -2.91 6.06
CA GLU A 470 22.70 -3.80 7.23
C GLU A 470 24.16 -3.93 7.69
N THR A 471 25.09 -4.09 6.76
CA THR A 471 26.52 -4.17 7.07
C THR A 471 27.02 -2.85 7.67
N ALA A 472 26.58 -1.71 7.15
CA ALA A 472 26.92 -0.41 7.72
C ALA A 472 26.39 -0.24 9.15
N LYS A 473 25.16 -0.70 9.39
CA LYS A 473 24.55 -0.72 10.73
C LYS A 473 25.32 -1.65 11.68
N TRP A 474 25.61 -2.88 11.25
CA TRP A 474 26.38 -3.85 12.03
C TRP A 474 27.79 -3.33 12.38
N ARG A 475 28.38 -2.53 11.48
CA ARG A 475 29.67 -1.86 11.68
C ARG A 475 29.59 -0.58 12.52
N GLY A 476 28.40 -0.11 12.88
CA GLY A 476 28.20 1.18 13.55
C GLY A 476 28.68 2.39 12.72
N ALA A 477 28.65 2.27 11.39
CA ALA A 477 29.03 3.35 10.49
C ALA A 477 27.90 4.38 10.39
N LYS A 478 28.22 5.69 10.39
CA LYS A 478 27.20 6.76 10.21
C LYS A 478 26.77 6.94 8.75
N ARG A 479 27.64 6.58 7.80
CA ARG A 479 27.45 6.84 6.36
C ARG A 479 27.67 5.59 5.53
N VAL A 480 26.79 5.35 4.55
CA VAL A 480 26.88 4.25 3.59
C VAL A 480 27.41 4.76 2.25
N GLY A 481 28.67 4.43 1.97
CA GLY A 481 29.38 4.79 0.74
C GLY A 481 29.40 3.68 -0.32
N LEU A 482 30.05 3.95 -1.45
CA LEU A 482 30.12 3.01 -2.58
C LEU A 482 30.83 1.70 -2.26
N THR A 483 31.79 1.69 -1.33
CA THR A 483 32.46 0.46 -0.89
C THR A 483 31.50 -0.49 -0.18
N PHE A 484 30.52 0.03 0.59
CA PHE A 484 29.45 -0.79 1.17
C PHE A 484 28.53 -1.35 0.08
N LEU A 485 28.23 -0.56 -0.96
CA LEU A 485 27.41 -1.01 -2.08
C LEU A 485 28.09 -2.13 -2.88
N LEU A 486 29.40 -2.00 -3.16
CA LEU A 486 30.20 -3.06 -3.78
C LEU A 486 30.22 -4.32 -2.91
N TYR A 487 30.43 -4.17 -1.60
CA TYR A 487 30.37 -5.29 -0.65
C TYR A 487 29.00 -5.97 -0.68
N GLY A 488 27.91 -5.19 -0.61
CA GLY A 488 26.55 -5.73 -0.65
C GLY A 488 26.27 -6.51 -1.94
N LEU A 489 26.77 -6.03 -3.08
CA LEU A 489 26.64 -6.71 -4.37
C LEU A 489 27.38 -8.06 -4.38
N MET A 490 28.66 -8.07 -3.98
CA MET A 490 29.47 -9.29 -3.92
C MET A 490 28.97 -10.28 -2.86
N ALA A 491 28.51 -9.79 -1.71
CA ALA A 491 28.01 -10.60 -0.61
C ALA A 491 26.63 -11.20 -0.92
N ASN A 492 25.77 -10.49 -1.65
CA ASN A 492 24.55 -11.07 -2.21
C ASN A 492 24.90 -12.21 -3.16
N GLY A 493 25.93 -12.02 -3.99
CA GLY A 493 26.45 -13.06 -4.88
C GLY A 493 25.39 -13.55 -5.87
N GLY A 494 24.61 -12.62 -6.42
CA GLY A 494 23.58 -12.92 -7.41
C GLY A 494 24.17 -13.52 -8.70
N PRO A 495 23.32 -14.13 -9.55
CA PRO A 495 23.77 -14.92 -10.70
C PRO A 495 24.72 -14.18 -11.62
N VAL A 496 24.44 -12.91 -11.95
CA VAL A 496 25.30 -12.12 -12.85
C VAL A 496 26.60 -11.74 -12.15
N THR A 497 26.52 -11.27 -10.90
CA THR A 497 27.72 -10.90 -10.13
C THR A 497 28.65 -12.10 -9.99
N ARG A 498 28.11 -13.28 -9.67
CA ARG A 498 28.89 -14.51 -9.57
C ARG A 498 29.59 -14.85 -10.88
N GLU A 499 28.83 -14.89 -11.97
CA GLU A 499 29.35 -15.21 -13.29
C GLU A 499 30.50 -14.28 -13.70
N ILE A 500 30.30 -12.96 -13.57
CA ILE A 500 31.29 -11.96 -14.01
C ILE A 500 32.55 -12.00 -13.15
N PHE A 501 32.43 -12.07 -11.82
CA PHE A 501 33.59 -12.06 -10.95
C PHE A 501 34.40 -13.36 -11.03
N GLU A 502 33.73 -14.51 -11.13
CA GLU A 502 34.41 -15.80 -11.34
C GLU A 502 35.13 -15.85 -12.69
N ALA A 503 34.49 -15.37 -13.76
CA ALA A 503 35.12 -15.27 -15.07
C ALA A 503 36.32 -14.31 -15.09
N ALA A 504 36.28 -13.24 -14.28
CA ALA A 504 37.40 -12.32 -14.10
C ALA A 504 38.53 -12.88 -13.21
N GLY A 505 38.39 -14.12 -12.71
CA GLY A 505 39.35 -14.78 -11.82
C GLY A 505 39.35 -14.20 -10.40
N VAL A 506 38.19 -13.76 -9.91
CA VAL A 506 38.01 -13.20 -8.56
C VAL A 506 37.17 -14.17 -7.72
N ASP A 507 37.76 -14.69 -6.63
CA ASP A 507 37.00 -15.43 -5.61
C ASP A 507 36.16 -14.46 -4.78
N LEU A 508 34.84 -14.49 -4.95
CA LEU A 508 33.91 -13.59 -4.27
C LEU A 508 33.98 -13.70 -2.75
N ARG A 509 34.22 -14.89 -2.19
CA ARG A 509 34.26 -15.10 -0.74
C ARG A 509 35.51 -14.45 -0.14
N GLU A 510 36.67 -14.71 -0.72
CA GLU A 510 37.94 -14.09 -0.29
C GLU A 510 37.88 -12.57 -0.49
N ARG A 511 37.30 -12.12 -1.60
CA ARG A 511 37.19 -10.70 -1.90
C ARG A 511 36.25 -9.97 -0.95
N CYS A 512 35.10 -10.55 -0.64
CA CYS A 512 34.19 -10.04 0.39
C CYS A 512 34.87 -9.94 1.75
N ALA A 513 35.61 -10.97 2.17
CA ALA A 513 36.35 -10.95 3.44
C ALA A 513 37.39 -9.82 3.49
N THR A 514 38.02 -9.52 2.35
CA THR A 514 38.98 -8.42 2.22
C THR A 514 38.30 -7.06 2.26
N LEU A 515 37.22 -6.85 1.48
CA LEU A 515 36.43 -5.62 1.50
C LEU A 515 35.83 -5.33 2.87
N LEU A 516 35.33 -6.38 3.54
CA LEU A 516 34.77 -6.25 4.88
C LEU A 516 35.82 -5.62 5.81
N LYS A 517 37.10 -6.01 5.74
CA LYS A 517 38.16 -5.39 6.57
C LYS A 517 38.42 -3.91 6.28
N THR A 518 38.12 -3.42 5.06
CA THR A 518 38.33 -2.01 4.68
C THR A 518 37.12 -1.13 4.95
N LEU A 519 35.94 -1.71 5.22
CA LEU A 519 34.73 -0.95 5.50
C LEU A 519 34.85 -0.14 6.80
N PRO A 520 34.41 1.15 6.80
CA PRO A 520 34.35 1.97 8.00
C PRO A 520 33.63 1.29 9.17
N HIS A 521 34.10 1.52 10.39
CA HIS A 521 33.48 1.08 11.64
C HIS A 521 33.31 2.28 12.58
N GLY A 522 32.36 2.18 13.52
CA GLY A 522 32.11 3.21 14.52
C GLY A 522 31.14 2.75 15.61
N GLU A 523 30.75 3.68 16.48
CA GLU A 523 29.81 3.48 17.60
C GLU A 523 28.48 4.22 17.34
N ALA A 524 27.97 4.18 16.11
CA ALA A 524 26.73 4.88 15.79
C ALA A 524 25.49 4.05 16.18
N ASP A 525 24.71 4.53 17.14
CA ASP A 525 23.37 4.01 17.48
C ASP A 525 22.26 4.49 16.51
N THR A 526 22.62 5.30 15.52
CA THR A 526 21.68 5.91 14.56
C THR A 526 21.63 5.15 13.24
N VAL A 527 20.47 5.16 12.57
CA VAL A 527 20.31 4.57 11.22
C VAL A 527 21.30 5.22 10.25
N PRO A 528 22.15 4.43 9.55
CA PRO A 528 23.16 4.97 8.65
C PRO A 528 22.53 5.65 7.43
N VAL A 529 23.11 6.77 7.00
CA VAL A 529 22.61 7.57 5.86
C VAL A 529 23.48 7.34 4.63
N ARG A 530 22.87 7.25 3.45
CA ARG A 530 23.61 7.12 2.18
C ARG A 530 24.41 8.38 1.89
N THR A 531 25.54 8.21 1.22
CA THR A 531 26.33 9.34 0.72
C THR A 531 25.82 9.80 -0.64
N ASP A 532 26.04 11.06 -1.00
CA ASP A 532 25.71 11.58 -2.34
C ASP A 532 26.31 10.75 -3.47
N ALA A 533 27.53 10.21 -3.26
CA ALA A 533 28.18 9.33 -4.23
C ALA A 533 27.41 8.02 -4.43
N TYR A 534 26.89 7.45 -3.34
CA TYR A 534 26.03 6.27 -3.37
C TYR A 534 24.76 6.54 -4.18
N ASP A 535 24.05 7.62 -3.87
CA ASP A 535 22.79 7.95 -4.56
C ASP A 535 23.02 8.27 -6.04
N LYS A 536 24.10 9.01 -6.37
CA LYS A 536 24.50 9.24 -7.77
C LYS A 536 24.82 7.95 -8.53
N CYS A 537 25.40 6.95 -7.87
CA CYS A 537 25.66 5.64 -8.47
C CYS A 537 24.36 4.86 -8.69
N ALA A 538 23.44 4.87 -7.73
CA ALA A 538 22.12 4.26 -7.89
C ALA A 538 21.31 4.94 -9.01
N ASP A 539 21.40 6.27 -9.16
CA ASP A 539 20.79 6.99 -10.28
C ASP A 539 21.46 6.65 -11.62
N ARG A 540 22.77 6.40 -11.62
CA ARG A 540 23.51 5.97 -12.82
C ARG A 540 23.12 4.55 -13.23
N SER A 541 22.93 3.62 -12.29
CA SER A 541 22.46 2.26 -12.63
C SER A 541 21.06 2.28 -13.21
N ARG A 542 20.15 3.14 -12.70
CA ARG A 542 18.85 3.40 -13.32
C ARG A 542 18.97 3.91 -14.76
N ARG A 543 19.89 4.85 -15.02
CA ARG A 543 20.15 5.34 -16.38
C ARG A 543 20.74 4.28 -17.31
N SER A 544 21.60 3.39 -16.81
CA SER A 544 22.14 2.24 -17.56
C SER A 544 21.05 1.24 -17.93
N ALA A 545 20.23 0.86 -16.95
CA ALA A 545 19.09 -0.03 -17.18
C ALA A 545 18.09 0.59 -18.16
N GLY A 546 18.01 1.92 -18.11
CA GLY A 546 17.14 2.82 -18.85
C GLY A 546 15.69 2.44 -18.63
N ALA A 547 15.31 1.49 -19.44
CA ALA A 547 14.02 0.89 -19.66
C ALA A 547 13.69 -0.26 -18.66
N SER A 548 14.68 -1.06 -18.30
CA SER A 548 14.45 -2.31 -17.57
C SER A 548 14.48 -2.09 -16.05
N SER A 549 14.02 -3.10 -15.29
CA SER A 549 14.45 -3.24 -13.89
C SER A 549 15.96 -3.11 -13.83
N VAL A 550 16.48 -2.39 -12.84
CA VAL A 550 17.94 -2.31 -12.66
C VAL A 550 18.43 -3.71 -12.34
N ALA A 551 19.12 -4.32 -13.30
CA ALA A 551 19.73 -5.62 -13.14
C ALA A 551 21.08 -5.50 -12.44
N GLU A 552 21.61 -6.63 -11.99
CA GLU A 552 22.94 -6.69 -11.39
C GLU A 552 24.01 -6.11 -12.32
N SER A 553 23.90 -6.37 -13.63
CA SER A 553 24.81 -5.85 -14.66
C SER A 553 24.78 -4.31 -14.73
N ASP A 554 23.63 -3.68 -14.56
CA ASP A 554 23.48 -2.22 -14.57
C ASP A 554 24.08 -1.57 -13.33
N LEU A 555 23.87 -2.18 -12.15
CA LEU A 555 24.50 -1.71 -10.92
C LEU A 555 26.02 -1.89 -10.96
N LEU A 556 26.50 -3.03 -11.43
CA LEU A 556 27.92 -3.32 -11.56
C LEU A 556 28.59 -2.36 -12.54
N ARG A 557 27.95 -2.08 -13.69
CA ARG A 557 28.43 -1.08 -14.66
C ARG A 557 28.51 0.31 -14.04
N ALA A 558 27.48 0.74 -13.32
CA ALA A 558 27.48 2.04 -12.66
C ALA A 558 28.62 2.15 -11.65
N LEU A 559 28.87 1.10 -10.85
CA LEU A 559 29.97 1.05 -9.89
C LEU A 559 31.34 1.16 -10.58
N LEU A 560 31.56 0.44 -11.69
CA LEU A 560 32.80 0.52 -12.48
C LEU A 560 33.04 1.94 -13.02
N GLU A 561 32.00 2.60 -13.52
CA GLU A 561 32.09 3.94 -14.09
C GLU A 561 32.38 5.03 -13.04
N VAL A 562 31.86 4.88 -11.82
CA VAL A 562 32.09 5.86 -10.74
C VAL A 562 33.37 5.57 -9.95
N ALA A 563 33.91 4.35 -10.00
CA ALA A 563 35.06 3.94 -9.21
C ALA A 563 36.29 4.85 -9.36
N PRO A 564 36.69 5.32 -10.57
CA PRO A 564 37.83 6.23 -10.74
C PRO A 564 37.64 7.61 -10.09
N TYR A 565 36.40 7.98 -9.75
CA TYR A 565 36.07 9.28 -9.15
C TYR A 565 35.78 9.19 -7.65
N SER A 566 35.99 8.02 -7.04
CA SER A 566 35.71 7.74 -5.63
C SER A 566 36.95 7.17 -4.96
N GLU A 567 37.65 7.98 -4.18
CA GLU A 567 38.89 7.60 -3.49
C GLU A 567 38.72 6.33 -2.64
N SER A 568 37.59 6.19 -1.93
CA SER A 568 37.34 5.02 -1.08
C SER A 568 37.12 3.74 -1.89
N LEU A 569 36.43 3.86 -3.03
CA LEU A 569 36.12 2.72 -3.89
C LEU A 569 37.35 2.31 -4.70
N GLU A 570 38.09 3.28 -5.23
CA GLU A 570 39.35 3.05 -5.94
C GLU A 570 40.40 2.38 -5.07
N ARG A 571 40.57 2.84 -3.82
CA ARG A 571 41.48 2.19 -2.87
C ARG A 571 41.05 0.76 -2.53
N SER A 572 39.73 0.53 -2.48
CA SER A 572 39.18 -0.78 -2.09
C SER A 572 38.99 -1.74 -3.26
N TRP A 573 39.04 -1.27 -4.51
CA TRP A 573 38.83 -2.03 -5.74
C TRP A 573 39.97 -1.78 -6.75
N PRO A 574 41.01 -2.64 -6.75
CA PRO A 574 42.20 -2.46 -7.57
C PRO A 574 41.89 -2.32 -9.06
N LYS A 575 42.67 -1.51 -9.77
CA LYS A 575 42.46 -1.24 -11.20
C LYS A 575 42.49 -2.52 -12.05
N ASP A 576 43.47 -3.39 -11.86
CA ASP A 576 43.60 -4.64 -12.63
C ASP A 576 42.41 -5.58 -12.44
N GLU A 577 41.79 -5.57 -11.26
CA GLU A 577 40.55 -6.32 -10.98
C GLU A 577 39.35 -5.67 -11.68
N ARG A 578 39.22 -4.34 -11.57
CA ARG A 578 38.16 -3.58 -12.26
C ARG A 578 38.19 -3.79 -13.76
N ASP A 579 39.37 -3.74 -14.37
CA ASP A 579 39.55 -3.86 -15.82
C ASP A 579 39.16 -5.26 -16.32
N ARG A 580 39.50 -6.32 -15.56
CA ARG A 580 39.05 -7.70 -15.86
C ARG A 580 37.53 -7.85 -15.72
N VAL A 581 36.95 -7.35 -14.62
CA VAL A 581 35.50 -7.38 -14.39
C VAL A 581 34.74 -6.59 -15.46
N ALA A 582 35.24 -5.43 -15.86
CA ALA A 582 34.65 -4.62 -16.92
C ALA A 582 34.69 -5.34 -18.28
N THR A 583 35.79 -6.02 -18.58
CA THR A 583 35.95 -6.82 -19.81
C THR A 583 34.91 -7.95 -19.87
N GLU A 584 34.79 -8.73 -18.81
CA GLU A 584 33.80 -9.83 -18.74
C GLU A 584 32.36 -9.30 -18.79
N LEU A 585 32.08 -8.20 -18.08
CA LEU A 585 30.75 -7.59 -18.06
C LEU A 585 30.33 -7.11 -19.45
N GLU A 586 31.18 -6.38 -20.17
CA GLU A 586 30.85 -5.89 -21.51
C GLU A 586 30.81 -7.02 -22.55
N SER A 587 31.58 -8.10 -22.35
CA SER A 587 31.53 -9.27 -23.24
C SER A 587 30.22 -10.06 -23.12
N ARG A 588 29.68 -10.22 -21.90
CA ARG A 588 28.53 -11.10 -21.62
C ARG A 588 27.21 -10.34 -21.54
N TYR A 589 27.27 -9.11 -21.05
CA TYR A 589 26.13 -8.21 -20.90
C TYR A 589 26.43 -6.89 -21.61
N PRO A 590 26.64 -6.89 -22.94
CA PRO A 590 26.98 -5.68 -23.67
C PRO A 590 25.93 -4.60 -23.42
N ARG A 591 26.37 -3.33 -23.40
CA ARG A 591 25.43 -2.21 -23.37
C ARG A 591 24.36 -2.44 -24.42
N LYS A 592 23.08 -2.29 -24.04
CA LYS A 592 22.00 -2.15 -25.00
C LYS A 592 22.32 -0.92 -25.83
N SER A 593 23.00 -1.10 -26.96
CA SER A 593 23.03 -0.10 -28.00
C SER A 593 21.58 0.26 -28.29
N ALA A 594 21.30 1.54 -28.47
CA ALA A 594 20.15 1.91 -29.30
C ALA A 594 20.34 1.12 -30.59
N ILE A 595 19.59 0.02 -30.74
CA ILE A 595 19.63 -0.79 -31.94
C ILE A 595 19.03 0.12 -33.02
N VAL A 596 19.90 0.86 -33.70
CA VAL A 596 19.69 1.21 -35.09
C VAL A 596 19.65 -0.13 -35.81
N MET A 597 18.46 -0.72 -35.91
CA MET A 597 18.21 -1.71 -36.95
C MET A 597 18.19 -0.90 -38.24
N THR A 598 19.36 -0.92 -38.88
CA THR A 598 19.57 -0.53 -40.26
C THR A 598 18.39 -1.03 -41.08
N ILE A 599 17.82 -0.11 -41.85
CA ILE A 599 16.82 -0.32 -42.88
C ILE A 599 17.21 -1.56 -43.69
N GLY A 600 16.55 -2.68 -43.40
CA GLY A 600 16.51 -3.85 -44.24
C GLY A 600 15.50 -3.56 -45.34
N SER A 601 15.96 -2.84 -46.35
CA SER A 601 15.24 -2.70 -47.60
C SER A 601 14.96 -4.07 -48.23
N ILE A 602 13.82 -4.15 -48.93
CA ILE A 602 13.48 -4.97 -50.11
C ILE A 602 12.49 -6.13 -49.81
N PRO A 603 11.50 -6.42 -50.67
CA PRO A 603 11.10 -5.79 -51.94
C PRO A 603 9.79 -4.98 -51.89
#